data_AF-A0A3G9G775-F1
#
_entry.id   AF-A0A3G9G775-F1
#
_cell.length_a   1.000
_cell.length_b   1.000
_cell.length_c   1.000
_cell.angle_alpha   90.00
_cell.angle_beta   90.00
_cell.angle_gamma   90.00
#
_symmetry.space_group_name_H-M   'P 1'
#
loop_
_entity.id
_entity.type
_entity.pdbx_description
1 polymer ?
#
loop_
_entity_poly.entity_id
_entity_poly.type
_entity_poly.pdbx_seq_one_letter_code
_entity_poly.pdbx_strand_id
1 'polypeptide(L)' 'MAQGIGRTKGGRNTKIQALCDAKGRPHVLLLTPGNVHDCKVAKLRIEALLASAELVADKGYDSQAPR' A
#
# COMPACT_ATOMS: atom_id res chain seq x y z
N MET A 1 3.22 17.63 1.45
CA MET A 1 3.01 16.29 2.02
C MET A 1 2.48 16.45 3.44
N ALA A 2 1.26 16.00 3.73
CA ALA A 2 0.86 15.76 5.12
C ALA A 2 1.64 14.54 5.62
N GLN A 3 2.02 14.48 6.91
CA GLN A 3 2.87 13.45 7.55
C GLN A 3 2.30 12.01 7.54
N GLY A 4 1.64 11.54 6.48
CA GLY A 4 0.99 10.24 6.45
C GLY A 4 -0.33 10.18 7.24
N ILE A 5 -0.94 11.33 7.54
CA ILE A 5 -2.16 11.45 8.34
C ILE A 5 -3.33 11.88 7.45
N GLY A 6 -4.40 11.08 7.47
CA GLY A 6 -5.68 11.35 6.84
C GLY A 6 -6.73 11.81 7.86
N ARG A 7 -7.82 12.39 7.38
CA ARG A 7 -8.99 12.75 8.20
C ARG A 7 -10.19 11.93 7.73
N THR A 8 -10.91 11.34 8.68
CA THR A 8 -12.18 10.63 8.48
C THR A 8 -13.24 11.17 9.44
N LYS A 9 -14.47 10.66 9.36
CA LYS A 9 -15.54 10.98 10.32
C LYS A 9 -15.14 10.63 11.77
N GLY A 10 -14.27 9.64 11.95
CA GLY A 10 -13.77 9.20 13.26
C GLY A 10 -12.52 9.95 13.75
N GLY A 11 -12.05 10.97 13.03
CA GLY A 11 -10.85 11.73 13.41
C GLY A 11 -9.65 11.50 12.49
N ARG A 12 -8.43 11.59 13.04
CA ARG A 12 -7.18 11.43 12.28
C ARG A 12 -6.82 9.94 12.17
N ASN A 13 -6.42 9.49 10.98
CA ASN A 13 -6.02 8.10 10.76
C ASN A 13 -4.82 7.95 9.83
N THR A 14 -4.15 6.81 9.92
CA THR A 14 -2.96 6.46 9.15
C THR A 14 -3.03 4.98 8.79
N LYS A 15 -2.45 4.62 7.64
CA LYS A 15 -2.22 3.23 7.25
C LYS A 15 -0.72 2.97 7.21
N ILE A 16 -0.30 1.88 7.83
CA ILE A 16 1.01 1.28 7.60
C ILE A 16 0.79 0.16 6.61
N GLN A 17 1.58 0.16 5.55
CA GLN A 17 1.45 -0.83 4.51
C GLN A 17 2.85 -1.41 4.22
N ALA A 18 2.94 -2.73 4.19
CA ALA A 18 4.19 -3.46 4.11
C ALA A 18 4.22 -4.35 2.86
N LEU A 19 5.41 -4.50 2.30
CA LEU A 19 5.74 -5.50 1.29
C LEU A 19 6.75 -6.44 1.92
N CYS A 20 6.39 -7.72 2.02
CA CYS A 20 7.20 -8.71 2.72
C CYS A 20 7.63 -9.83 1.79
N ASP A 21 8.75 -10.47 2.10
CA ASP A 21 9.11 -11.73 1.46
C ASP A 21 8.25 -12.91 1.97
N ALA A 22 8.48 -14.09 1.39
CA ALA A 22 7.81 -15.32 1.78
C ALA A 22 8.03 -15.74 3.25
N LYS A 23 9.02 -15.17 3.94
CA LYS A 23 9.28 -15.41 5.37
C LYS A 23 8.65 -14.33 6.27
N GLY A 24 7.90 -13.39 5.68
CA GLY A 24 7.26 -12.29 6.40
C GLY A 24 8.20 -11.13 6.73
N ARG A 25 9.42 -11.10 6.18
CA ARG A 25 10.38 -10.01 6.44
C ARG A 25 10.01 -8.80 5.56
N PRO A 26 9.81 -7.61 6.15
CA PRO A 26 9.42 -6.43 5.38
C PRO A 26 10.60 -5.88 4.57
N HIS A 27 10.41 -5.76 3.26
CA HIS A 27 11.33 -5.08 2.33
C HIS A 27 10.98 -3.60 2.13
N VAL A 28 9.69 -3.28 2.13
CA VAL A 28 9.20 -1.90 1.98
C VAL A 28 8.13 -1.64 3.04
N LEU A 29 8.26 -0.52 3.75
CA LEU A 29 7.27 0.00 4.68
C LEU A 29 6.89 1.41 4.24
N LEU A 30 5.60 1.67 4.05
CA LEU A 30 5.10 2.98 3.68
C LEU A 30 3.99 3.43 4.62
N LEU A 31 4.09 4.68 5.05
CA LEU A 31 3.08 5.40 5.79
C LEU A 31 2.24 6.23 4.84
N THR A 32 0.92 6.02 4.87
CA THR A 32 -0.02 6.81 4.06
C THR A 32 -1.15 7.35 4.92
N PRO A 33 -1.73 8.50 4.55
CA PRO A 33 -3.00 8.94 5.11
C PRO A 33 -4.04 7.81 5.04
N GLY A 34 -4.80 7.58 6.10
CA GLY A 34 -5.66 6.40 6.16
C GLY A 34 -6.89 6.47 5.25
N ASN A 35 -7.13 7.60 4.61
CA ASN A 35 -8.14 7.77 3.55
C ASN A 35 -7.59 7.50 2.14
N VAL A 36 -6.33 7.10 2.00
CA VAL A 36 -5.75 6.65 0.72
C VAL A 36 -6.22 5.23 0.42
N HIS A 37 -6.67 5.00 -0.82
CA HIS A 37 -7.02 3.67 -1.32
C HIS A 37 -5.79 2.82 -1.57
N ASP A 38 -5.88 1.55 -1.20
CA ASP A 38 -4.75 0.60 -1.20
C ASP A 38 -4.24 0.31 -2.61
N CYS A 39 -5.12 0.31 -3.63
CA CYS A 39 -4.76 0.18 -5.04
C CYS A 39 -3.79 1.26 -5.56
N LYS A 40 -3.89 2.50 -5.07
CA LYS A 40 -2.96 3.58 -5.44
C LYS A 40 -1.56 3.31 -4.91
N VAL A 41 -1.48 2.60 -3.79
CA VAL A 41 -0.23 2.28 -3.12
C VAL A 41 0.37 0.98 -3.63
N ALA A 42 -0.47 0.04 -4.08
CA ALA A 42 -0.05 -1.18 -4.78
C ALA A 42 0.89 -0.86 -5.95
N LYS A 43 0.50 0.09 -6.81
CA LYS A 43 1.27 0.48 -8.00
C LYS A 43 2.67 0.98 -7.66
N LEU A 44 2.76 1.89 -6.69
CA LEU A 44 4.03 2.41 -6.17
C LEU A 44 4.94 1.32 -5.57
N ARG A 45 4.36 0.23 -5.02
CA ARG A 45 5.12 -0.89 -4.45
C ARG A 45 5.69 -1.84 -5.49
N ILE A 46 4.88 -2.20 -6.49
CA ILE A 46 5.28 -3.14 -7.54
C ILE A 46 6.47 -2.55 -8.31
N GLU A 47 6.43 -1.26 -8.60
CA GLU A 47 7.53 -0.54 -9.27
C GLU A 47 8.82 -0.50 -8.43
N ALA A 48 8.72 -0.56 -7.10
CA ALA A 48 9.86 -0.56 -6.18
C ALA A 48 10.45 -1.96 -5.94
N LEU A 49 9.81 -3.02 -6.42
CA LEU A 49 10.26 -4.39 -6.21
C LEU A 49 11.30 -4.77 -7.27
N LEU A 50 12.48 -5.24 -6.86
CA LEU A 50 13.36 -5.96 -7.78
C LEU A 50 12.68 -7.27 -8.16
N ALA A 51 12.34 -7.41 -9.45
CA ALA A 51 11.83 -8.60 -10.15
C ALA A 51 11.47 -9.78 -9.23
N SER A 52 10.22 -9.84 -8.73
CA SER A 52 9.66 -11.08 -8.18
C SER A 52 8.91 -11.84 -9.26
N ALA A 53 8.95 -13.17 -9.16
CA ALA A 53 8.18 -14.05 -10.04
C ALA A 53 6.67 -14.04 -9.69
N GLU A 54 6.32 -13.74 -8.44
CA GLU A 54 4.95 -13.80 -7.93
C GLU A 54 4.74 -12.75 -6.83
N LEU A 55 3.51 -12.25 -6.70
CA LEU A 55 3.09 -11.31 -5.67
C LEU A 55 1.67 -11.68 -5.22
N VAL A 56 1.48 -11.82 -3.91
CA VAL A 56 0.18 -12.04 -3.28
C VAL A 56 -0.22 -10.78 -2.52
N ALA A 57 -1.44 -10.31 -2.76
CA ALA A 57 -2.01 -9.15 -2.08
C ALA A 57 -3.52 -9.35 -1.85
N ASP A 58 -4.08 -8.56 -0.93
CA ASP A 58 -5.53 -8.51 -0.75
C ASP A 58 -6.23 -7.96 -2.01
N LYS A 59 -7.48 -8.34 -2.22
CA LYS A 59 -8.28 -7.90 -3.37
C LYS A 59 -8.36 -6.38 -3.50
N GLY A 60 -8.34 -5.63 -2.40
CA GLY A 60 -8.35 -4.16 -2.42
C GLY A 60 -7.10 -3.51 -3.03
N TYR A 61 -6.02 -4.28 -3.22
CA TYR A 61 -4.82 -3.84 -3.95
C TYR A 61 -4.94 -4.04 -5.47
N ASP A 62 -5.90 -4.86 -5.92
CA ASP A 62 -6.22 -5.03 -7.33
C ASP A 62 -7.32 -4.04 -7.74
N SER A 63 -7.02 -3.21 -8.73
CA SER A 63 -8.01 -2.37 -9.37
C SER A 63 -7.76 -2.39 -10.87
N GLN A 64 -8.73 -2.85 -11.64
CA GLN A 64 -8.73 -2.58 -13.08
C GLN A 64 -8.84 -1.07 -13.27
N ALA A 65 -7.83 -0.47 -13.90
CA ALA A 65 -7.93 0.92 -14.32
C ALA A 65 -9.09 1.03 -15.33
N PRO A 66 -10.03 1.99 -15.16
CA PRO A 66 -11.05 2.24 -16.18
C PRO A 66 -10.35 2.60 -17.50
N ARG A 67 -10.82 2.00 -18.59
CA ARG A 67 -10.28 2.12 -19.94
C ARG A 67 -10.61 3.46 -20.56
#